data_AF-A0A392QD41-F1
#
_entry.id   AF-A0A392QD41-F1
#
_cell.length_a   1.000
_cell.length_b   1.000
_cell.length_c   1.000
_cell.angle_alpha   90.00
_cell.angle_beta   90.00
_cell.angle_gamma   90.00
#
_symmetry.space_group_name_H-M   'P 1'
#
loop_
_entity.id
_entity.type
_entity.pdbx_description
1 polymer ?
#
loop_
_entity_poly.entity_id
_entity_poly.type
_entity_poly.pdbx_seq_one_letter_code
_entity_poly.pdbx_strand_id
1 'polypeptide(L)' 'MRHLPNHPNIVLLKDTYEDEDDVHLIMEFCEGGDLLDCIVSRGDYTEHSAASIIKRIVLVVQ' A
#
# COMPACT_ATOMS: atom_id res chain seq x y z
N MET A 1 6.51 -20.29 1.06
CA MET A 1 6.07 -19.04 0.41
C MET A 1 7.23 -18.06 0.45
N ARG A 2 7.47 -17.27 -0.61
CA ARG A 2 8.51 -16.22 -0.58
C ARG A 2 8.01 -15.14 0.37
N HIS A 3 8.65 -15.00 1.53
CA HIS A 3 8.37 -13.87 2.42
C HIS A 3 8.87 -12.61 1.72
N LEU A 4 7.96 -11.66 1.46
CA LEU A 4 8.38 -10.31 1.09
C LEU A 4 9.17 -9.74 2.28
N PRO A 5 10.30 -9.06 2.04
CA PRO A 5 10.96 -8.30 3.08
C PRO A 5 9.98 -7.28 3.68
N ASN A 6 9.99 -7.13 5.00
CA ASN A 6 9.19 -6.10 5.66
C ASN A 6 9.64 -4.72 5.16
N HIS A 7 8.78 -4.04 4.41
CA HIS A 7 9.05 -2.73 3.84
C HIS A 7 7.96 -1.73 4.28
N PRO A 8 8.33 -0.55 4.80
CA PRO A 8 7.36 0.38 5.38
C PRO A 8 6.38 1.01 4.37
N ASN A 9 6.59 0.83 3.06
CA ASN A 9 5.69 1.32 2.01
C ASN A 9 5.01 0.16 1.22
N ILE A 10 5.05 -1.08 1.73
CA ILE A 10 4.30 -2.21 1.16
C ILE A 10 3.39 -2.76 2.25
N VAL A 11 2.15 -3.11 1.89
CA VAL A 11 1.21 -3.73 2.83
C VAL A 11 1.77 -5.03 3.39
N LEU A 12 1.70 -5.19 4.70
CA LEU A 12 2.17 -6.41 5.35
C LEU A 12 1.16 -7.55 5.17
N LEU A 13 1.61 -8.67 4.62
CA LEU A 13 0.89 -9.94 4.68
C LEU A 13 1.15 -10.59 6.04
N LYS A 14 0.11 -10.67 6.87
CA LYS A 14 0.19 -11.22 8.23
C LYS A 14 0.01 -12.72 8.25
N ASP A 15 -0.93 -13.23 7.46
CA ASP A 15 -1.26 -14.65 7.42
C ASP A 15 -1.98 -15.05 6.13
N THR A 16 -2.02 -16.35 5.84
CA THR A 16 -2.70 -16.91 4.67
C THR A 16 -3.41 -18.20 5.05
N TYR A 17 -4.69 -18.30 4.69
CA TYR A 17 -5.49 -19.51 4.86
C TYR A 17 -6.03 -19.96 3.51
N GLU A 18 -6.22 -21.26 3.33
CA GLU A 18 -6.75 -21.86 2.11
C GLU A 18 -7.85 -22.83 2.50
N ASP A 19 -8.99 -22.76 1.79
CA ASP A 19 -10.06 -23.75 1.86
C ASP A 19 -10.22 -24.45 0.51
N GLU A 20 -11.30 -25.19 0.29
CA GLU A 20 -11.48 -25.99 -0.94
C GLU A 20 -11.59 -25.14 -2.20
N ASP A 21 -12.05 -23.88 -2.09
CA ASP A 21 -12.42 -23.03 -3.22
C ASP A 21 -11.57 -21.74 -3.29
N ASP A 22 -11.09 -21.22 -2.15
CA ASP A 22 -10.51 -19.88 -2.04
C ASP A 22 -9.23 -19.80 -1.19
N VAL A 23 -8.45 -18.72 -1.45
CA VAL A 23 -7.29 -18.32 -0.65
C VAL A 23 -7.58 -17.00 0.06
N HIS A 24 -7.49 -17.02 1.38
CA HIS A 24 -7.74 -15.90 2.27
C HIS A 24 -6.43 -15.24 2.68
N LEU A 25 -6.24 -13.98 2.31
CA LEU A 25 -5.04 -13.20 2.63
C LEU A 25 -5.34 -12.23 3.79
N ILE A 26 -4.69 -12.43 4.93
CA ILE A 26 -4.82 -11.54 6.09
C ILE A 26 -3.73 -10.48 5.99
N MET A 27 -4.12 -9.21 5.83
CA MET A 27 -3.20 -8.10 5.60
C MET A 27 -3.32 -6.99 6.65
N GLU A 28 -2.39 -6.04 6.65
CA GLU A 28 -2.53 -4.77 7.35
C GLU A 28 -3.76 -3.98 6.87
N PHE A 29 -4.44 -3.31 7.80
CA PHE A 29 -5.59 -2.46 7.49
C PHE A 29 -5.13 -1.05 7.15
N CYS A 30 -5.31 -0.66 5.88
CA CYS A 30 -4.95 0.66 5.38
C CYS A 30 -6.12 1.65 5.53
N GLU A 31 -6.22 2.31 6.69
CA GLU A 31 -7.30 3.26 7.02
C GLU A 31 -7.41 4.46 6.06
N GLY A 32 -6.33 4.81 5.37
CA GLY A 32 -6.26 5.98 4.49
C GLY A 32 -7.00 5.86 3.16
N GLY A 33 -7.51 4.68 2.81
CA GLY A 33 -8.18 4.44 1.53
C GLY A 33 -7.26 4.50 0.32
N ASP A 34 -7.85 4.70 -0.87
CA ASP A 34 -7.10 4.85 -2.11
C ASP A 34 -6.45 6.24 -2.20
N LEU A 35 -5.16 6.26 -2.54
CA LEU A 35 -4.40 7.47 -2.79
C LEU A 35 -4.99 8.27 -3.96
N LEU A 36 -5.46 7.61 -5.02
CA LEU A 36 -6.03 8.32 -6.17
C LEU A 36 -7.29 9.10 -5.77
N ASP A 37 -8.18 8.47 -5.01
CA ASP A 37 -9.39 9.10 -4.48
C ASP A 37 -9.05 10.27 -3.54
N CYS A 38 -8.02 10.10 -2.70
CA CYS A 38 -7.51 11.19 -1.87
C CYS A 38 -7.00 12.36 -2.71
N ILE A 39 -6.29 12.08 -3.81
CA ILE A 39 -5.77 13.12 -4.71
C ILE A 39 -6.92 13.86 -5.39
N VAL A 40 -7.88 13.13 -5.95
CA VAL A 40 -9.04 13.71 -6.65
C VAL A 40 -9.91 14.53 -5.71
N SER A 41 -10.14 14.05 -4.47
CA SER A 41 -10.99 14.74 -3.48
C SER A 41 -10.35 16.01 -2.91
N ARG A 42 -9.03 16.07 -2.77
CA ARG A 42 -8.31 17.28 -2.32
C ARG A 42 -8.14 18.34 -3.40
N GLY A 43 -8.19 17.95 -4.67
CA GLY A 43 -7.86 18.82 -5.80
C GLY A 43 -6.34 19.02 -5.91
N ASP A 44 -5.88 20.28 -5.89
CA ASP A 44 -4.49 20.59 -6.17
C ASP A 44 -3.55 20.28 -4.99
N TYR A 45 -2.48 19.54 -5.30
CA TYR A 45 -1.36 19.33 -4.37
C TYR A 45 -0.26 20.33 -4.65
N THR A 46 0.36 20.85 -3.59
CA THR A 46 1.63 21.56 -3.74
C THR A 46 2.70 20.60 -4.25
N GLU A 47 3.66 21.11 -5.03
CA GLU A 47 4.79 20.32 -5.51
C GLU A 47 5.50 19.59 -4.36
N HIS A 48 5.66 20.26 -3.21
CA HIS A 48 6.25 19.68 -2.01
C HIS A 48 5.48 18.45 -1.48
N SER A 49 4.15 18.55 -1.41
CA SER A 49 3.30 17.44 -0.97
C SER A 49 3.33 16.28 -1.97
N ALA A 50 3.24 16.58 -3.27
CA ALA A 50 3.31 15.59 -4.34
C ALA A 50 4.66 14.85 -4.34
N ALA A 51 5.77 15.59 -4.24
CA ALA A 51 7.11 15.03 -4.18
C ALA A 51 7.29 14.07 -2.98
N SER A 52 6.68 14.39 -1.84
CA SER A 52 6.72 13.52 -0.65
C SER A 52 6.02 12.19 -0.89
N ILE A 53 4.88 12.19 -1.60
CA ILE A 53 4.13 10.97 -1.95
C ILE A 53 4.94 10.14 -2.97
N ILE A 54 5.41 10.77 -4.04
CA ILE A 54 6.20 10.11 -5.09
C ILE A 54 7.47 9.48 -4.51
N LYS A 55 8.17 10.17 -3.58
CA LYS A 55 9.34 9.62 -2.90
C LYS A 55 9.01 8.29 -2.21
N ARG A 56 7.88 8.18 -1.52
CA ARG A 56 7.47 6.93 -0.85
C ARG A 56 7.22 5.80 -1.83
N ILE A 57 6.62 6.10 -2.98
CA ILE A 57 6.37 5.12 -4.05
C ILE A 57 7.68 4.63 -4.64
N VAL A 58 8.60 5.53 -4.99
CA VAL A 58 9.88 5.16 -5.61
C VAL A 58 10.75 4.31 -4.69
N LEU A 59 10.71 4.56 -3.37
CA LEU A 59 11.45 3.76 -2.38
C LEU A 59 11.05 2.27 -2.36
N VAL A 60 9.87 1.90 -2.87
CA VAL A 60 9.43 0.50 -2.95
C VAL A 60 10.19 -0.29 -4.02
N VAL A 61 10.66 0.37 -5.07
CA VAL A 61 11.22 -0.28 -6.28
C VAL A 61 12.76 -0.32 -6.27
N GLN A 62 13.40 0.32 -5.28
CA GLN A 62 14.86 0.38 -5.12
C GLN A 62 15.41 -0.84 -4.39
#